data_AF-A0A3B8RU35-F1
#
_entry.id   AF-A0A3B8RU35-F1
#
_cell.length_a   1.000
_cell.length_b   1.000
_cell.length_c   1.000
_cell.angle_alpha   90.00
_cell.angle_beta   90.00
_cell.angle_gamma   90.00
#
_symmetry.space_group_name_H-M   'P 1'
#
loop_
_entity.id
_entity.type
_entity.pdbx_description
1 polymer ?
#
loop_
_entity_poly.entity_id
_entity_poly.type
_entity_poly.pdbx_seq_one_letter_code
_entity_poly.pdbx_strand_id
1 'polypeptide(L)'
;MNAGNIIVSFSTLYKSKEVYYLIAKPISFTKIFLIKFLDNFFYSSTTMLLMISAVMLGYSTYFKIDFFFVIFFFFLMLLPFMLIAASLGVIFLMFMIRISYKIGLKKVIAGLIMLYLIGLLLFFKSSNPISIVEQVMVFYPNINGYFGSLDNPMLKFLPNFWIADSLYWFSAGKSMNALPYIGLLLGTSLMFLIAALFTAKKLYYKTWLESFELKIKNTRPKERINSKQIFNNKSFFTQQIDVLLKKEFLQFFREPGQWIHLSVIIFLIAIFIVSLGGIDEGLLNAYNYSLRAIIYVV
;
A
#
# COMPACT_ATOMS: atom_id res chain seq x y z
N MET A 1 -0.26 3.73 0.90
CA MET A 1 -1.52 3.67 0.14
C MET A 1 -1.55 2.37 -0.64
N ASN A 2 -2.36 1.39 -0.23
CA ASN A 2 -2.40 0.09 -0.88
C ASN A 2 -3.13 0.20 -2.22
N ALA A 3 -2.50 -0.25 -3.32
CA ALA A 3 -3.13 -0.33 -4.63
C ALA A 3 -4.45 -1.13 -4.59
N GLY A 4 -4.53 -2.11 -3.68
CA GLY A 4 -5.75 -2.85 -3.38
C GLY A 4 -6.94 -1.97 -2.99
N ASN A 5 -6.75 -0.93 -2.17
CA ASN A 5 -7.85 -0.04 -1.78
C ASN A 5 -8.44 0.69 -2.98
N ILE A 6 -7.62 1.08 -3.96
CA ILE A 6 -8.07 1.75 -5.20
C ILE A 6 -8.89 0.80 -6.07
N ILE A 7 -8.43 -0.45 -6.23
CA ILE A 7 -9.11 -1.47 -7.05
C ILE A 7 -10.45 -1.86 -6.43
N VAL A 8 -10.47 -2.12 -5.11
CA VAL A 8 -11.69 -2.43 -4.37
C VAL A 8 -12.63 -1.22 -4.38
N SER A 9 -12.09 0.00 -4.25
CA SER A 9 -12.87 1.24 -4.33
C SER A 9 -13.56 1.36 -5.69
N PHE A 10 -12.86 1.08 -6.78
CA PHE A 10 -13.46 1.10 -8.11
C PHE A 10 -14.56 0.06 -8.26
N SER A 11 -14.33 -1.16 -7.78
CA SER A 11 -15.32 -2.25 -7.84
C SER A 11 -16.60 -1.93 -7.06
N THR A 12 -16.45 -1.38 -5.86
CA THR A 12 -17.55 -1.09 -4.93
C THR A 12 -18.29 0.20 -5.27
N LEU A 13 -17.57 1.30 -5.52
CA LEU A 13 -18.14 2.64 -5.73
C LEU A 13 -18.69 2.88 -7.15
N TYR A 14 -18.15 2.19 -8.16
CA TYR A 14 -18.46 2.49 -9.58
C TYR A 14 -19.01 1.29 -10.36
N LYS A 15 -18.57 0.07 -10.06
CA LYS A 15 -18.94 -1.12 -10.86
C LYS A 15 -20.12 -1.90 -10.27
N SER A 16 -20.45 -1.72 -8.99
CA SER A 16 -21.52 -2.48 -8.34
C SER A 16 -22.89 -2.22 -8.98
N LYS A 17 -23.65 -3.30 -9.23
CA LYS A 17 -25.02 -3.24 -9.77
C LYS A 17 -25.96 -2.43 -8.88
N GLU A 18 -25.71 -2.43 -7.58
CA GLU A 18 -26.50 -1.68 -6.59
C GLU A 18 -26.37 -0.16 -6.76
N VAL A 19 -25.20 0.32 -7.21
CA VAL A 19 -24.98 1.76 -7.40
C VAL A 19 -25.91 2.31 -8.48
N TYR A 20 -26.15 1.54 -9.55
CA TYR A 20 -27.11 1.90 -10.60
C TYR A 20 -28.54 2.04 -10.06
N TYR A 21 -28.94 1.14 -9.16
CA TYR A 21 -30.27 1.20 -8.53
C TYR A 21 -30.40 2.36 -7.53
N LEU A 22 -29.36 2.59 -6.72
CA LEU A 22 -29.36 3.66 -5.70
C LEU A 22 -29.36 5.06 -6.33
N ILE A 23 -28.65 5.25 -7.44
CA ILE A 23 -28.62 6.52 -8.18
C ILE A 23 -29.96 6.85 -8.83
N ALA A 24 -30.79 5.84 -9.13
CA ALA A 24 -32.15 6.04 -9.66
C ALA A 24 -33.17 6.45 -8.59
N LYS A 25 -32.81 6.37 -7.29
CA LYS A 25 -33.67 6.83 -6.18
C LYS A 25 -33.42 8.30 -5.86
N PRO A 26 -34.39 9.02 -5.26
CA PRO A 26 -34.23 10.41 -4.81
C PRO A 26 -33.39 10.51 -3.52
N ILE A 27 -32.19 9.89 -3.53
CA ILE A 27 -31.22 9.90 -2.43
C ILE A 27 -30.05 10.80 -2.85
N SER A 28 -29.54 11.63 -1.94
CA SER A 28 -28.40 12.48 -2.25
C SER A 28 -27.15 11.65 -2.56
N PHE A 29 -26.41 12.06 -3.60
CA PHE A 29 -25.18 11.38 -4.03
C PHE A 29 -24.13 11.27 -2.93
N THR A 30 -24.07 12.24 -2.01
CA THR A 30 -23.16 12.21 -0.85
C THR A 30 -23.51 11.09 0.13
N LYS A 31 -24.81 10.79 0.34
CA LYS A 31 -25.23 9.66 1.19
C LYS A 31 -24.90 8.33 0.54
N ILE A 32 -25.13 8.20 -0.77
CA ILE A 32 -24.75 7.01 -1.55
C ILE A 32 -23.24 6.78 -1.45
N PHE A 33 -22.45 7.85 -1.64
CA PHE A 33 -21.01 7.80 -1.48
C PHE A 33 -20.60 7.35 -0.08
N LEU A 34 -21.18 7.90 0.98
CA LEU A 34 -20.81 7.54 2.35
C LEU A 34 -21.07 6.06 2.63
N ILE A 35 -22.23 5.53 2.23
CA ILE A 35 -22.56 4.11 2.40
C ILE A 35 -21.54 3.25 1.64
N LYS A 36 -21.28 3.57 0.38
CA LYS A 36 -20.34 2.80 -0.45
C LYS A 36 -18.88 2.95 -0.03
N PHE A 37 -18.53 4.08 0.58
CA PHE A 37 -17.23 4.30 1.20
C PHE A 37 -17.06 3.39 2.41
N LEU A 38 -18.08 3.26 3.27
CA LEU A 38 -18.03 2.35 4.41
C LEU A 38 -17.96 0.88 3.97
N ASP A 39 -18.78 0.47 2.98
CA ASP A 39 -18.69 -0.86 2.37
C ASP A 39 -17.26 -1.13 1.88
N ASN A 40 -16.67 -0.17 1.17
CA ASN A 40 -15.31 -0.27 0.68
C ASN A 40 -14.29 -0.38 1.81
N PHE A 41 -14.43 0.46 2.83
CA PHE A 41 -13.54 0.52 3.97
C PHE A 41 -13.47 -0.84 4.67
N PHE A 42 -14.62 -1.40 5.07
CA PHE A 42 -14.65 -2.69 5.77
C PHE A 42 -14.18 -3.86 4.87
N TYR A 43 -14.61 -3.87 3.60
CA TYR A 43 -14.25 -4.95 2.68
C TYR A 43 -12.75 -4.98 2.36
N SER A 44 -12.16 -3.83 2.02
CA SER A 44 -10.73 -3.74 1.66
C SER A 44 -9.80 -3.95 2.86
N SER A 45 -10.29 -3.62 4.06
CA SER A 45 -9.49 -3.60 5.28
C SER A 45 -9.36 -4.95 5.97
N THR A 46 -10.19 -5.94 5.64
CA THR A 46 -10.28 -7.20 6.39
C THR A 46 -8.94 -7.93 6.46
N THR A 47 -8.22 -8.07 5.33
CA THR A 47 -6.91 -8.75 5.29
C THR A 47 -5.85 -8.01 6.11
N MET A 48 -5.84 -6.68 6.04
CA MET A 48 -4.88 -5.86 6.77
C MET A 48 -5.15 -5.90 8.28
N LEU A 49 -6.42 -5.90 8.67
CA LEU A 49 -6.87 -6.04 10.05
C LEU A 49 -6.41 -7.39 10.63
N LEU A 50 -6.59 -8.48 9.90
CA LEU A 50 -6.11 -9.81 10.30
C LEU A 50 -4.58 -9.84 10.48
N MET A 51 -3.81 -9.37 9.50
CA MET A 51 -2.34 -9.33 9.61
C MET A 51 -1.89 -8.52 10.82
N ILE A 52 -2.41 -7.30 10.98
CA ILE A 52 -1.94 -6.43 12.05
C ILE A 52 -2.39 -6.96 13.42
N SER A 53 -3.59 -7.56 13.51
CA SER A 53 -4.02 -8.21 14.75
C SER A 53 -3.07 -9.33 15.17
N ALA A 54 -2.60 -10.16 14.23
CA ALA A 54 -1.62 -11.21 14.51
C ALA A 54 -0.27 -10.64 14.99
N VAL A 55 0.22 -9.59 14.32
CA VAL A 55 1.45 -8.89 14.73
C VAL A 55 1.30 -8.26 16.13
N MET A 56 0.16 -7.64 16.42
CA MET A 56 -0.13 -7.02 17.71
C MET A 56 -0.22 -8.05 18.84
N LEU A 57 -0.83 -9.20 18.59
CA LEU A 57 -0.86 -10.29 19.56
C LEU A 57 0.55 -10.80 19.85
N GLY A 58 1.38 -11.00 18.82
CA GLY A 58 2.79 -11.34 18.99
C GLY A 58 3.56 -10.29 19.81
N TYR A 59 3.36 -9.01 19.50
CA TYR A 59 3.99 -7.90 20.22
C TYR A 59 3.56 -7.82 21.69
N SER A 60 2.25 -7.91 21.97
CA SER A 60 1.69 -7.88 23.33
C SER A 60 2.19 -9.05 24.17
N THR A 61 2.27 -10.26 23.61
CA THR A 61 2.78 -11.44 24.33
C THR A 61 4.26 -11.33 24.67
N TYR A 62 5.09 -10.83 23.75
CA TYR A 62 6.54 -10.68 23.97
C TYR A 62 6.86 -9.60 25.00
N PHE A 63 6.25 -8.42 24.87
CA PHE A 63 6.49 -7.29 25.78
C PHE A 63 5.62 -7.33 27.06
N LYS A 64 4.84 -8.40 27.26
CA LYS A 64 3.91 -8.59 28.39
C LYS A 64 2.97 -7.38 28.59
N ILE A 65 2.47 -6.85 27.48
CA ILE A 65 1.56 -5.70 27.49
C ILE A 65 0.13 -6.19 27.66
N ASP A 66 -0.65 -5.53 28.52
CA ASP A 66 -2.04 -5.88 28.83
C ASP A 66 -2.93 -6.00 27.59
N PHE A 67 -3.89 -6.93 27.63
CA PHE A 67 -4.84 -7.12 26.53
C PHE A 67 -5.70 -5.86 26.25
N PHE A 68 -6.01 -5.08 27.29
CA PHE A 68 -6.71 -3.79 27.15
C PHE A 68 -5.94 -2.81 26.26
N PHE A 69 -4.60 -2.85 26.29
CA PHE A 69 -3.79 -2.03 25.41
C PHE A 69 -3.98 -2.40 23.94
N VAL A 70 -4.06 -3.70 23.61
CA VAL A 70 -4.28 -4.16 22.24
C VAL A 70 -5.60 -3.62 21.68
N ILE A 71 -6.65 -3.65 22.49
CA ILE A 71 -7.96 -3.10 22.15
C ILE A 71 -7.89 -1.57 21.96
N PHE A 72 -7.29 -0.87 22.92
CA PHE A 72 -7.12 0.58 22.84
C PHE A 72 -6.34 1.01 21.59
N PHE A 73 -5.21 0.36 21.35
CA PHE A 73 -4.37 0.59 20.19
C PHE A 73 -5.13 0.31 18.89
N PHE A 74 -5.93 -0.75 18.84
CA PHE A 74 -6.76 -1.05 17.69
C PHE A 74 -7.71 0.09 17.33
N PHE A 75 -8.48 0.58 18.30
CA PHE A 75 -9.49 1.61 18.04
C PHE A 75 -8.91 3.01 17.83
N LEU A 76 -7.85 3.38 18.55
CA LEU A 76 -7.31 4.74 18.51
C LEU A 76 -6.14 4.93 17.54
N MET A 77 -5.45 3.86 17.14
CA MET A 77 -4.32 3.93 16.21
C MET A 77 -4.62 3.26 14.88
N LEU A 78 -5.03 2.00 14.90
CA LEU A 78 -5.17 1.22 13.66
C LEU A 78 -6.37 1.66 12.84
N LEU A 79 -7.54 1.80 13.46
CA LEU A 79 -8.75 2.19 12.75
C LEU A 79 -8.61 3.57 12.07
N PRO A 80 -8.12 4.63 12.74
CA PRO A 80 -7.95 5.93 12.09
C PRO A 80 -6.86 5.92 11.02
N PHE A 81 -5.80 5.13 11.19
CA PHE A 81 -4.78 4.93 10.15
C PHE A 81 -5.35 4.30 8.88
N MET A 82 -6.18 3.27 9.04
CA MET A 82 -6.87 2.62 7.93
C MET A 82 -7.85 3.59 7.27
N LEU A 83 -8.54 4.43 8.05
CA LEU A 83 -9.42 5.47 7.53
C LEU A 83 -8.66 6.49 6.68
N ILE A 84 -7.46 6.93 7.09
CA ILE A 84 -6.58 7.80 6.28
C ILE A 84 -6.29 7.12 4.93
N ALA A 85 -5.88 5.85 4.96
CA ALA A 85 -5.54 5.11 3.74
C ALA A 85 -6.74 4.94 2.80
N ALA A 86 -7.93 4.67 3.34
CA ALA A 86 -9.16 4.51 2.56
C ALA A 86 -9.63 5.85 1.97
N SER A 87 -9.66 6.91 2.77
CA SER A 87 -10.09 8.24 2.31
C SER A 87 -9.14 8.81 1.25
N LEU A 88 -7.82 8.69 1.42
CA LEU A 88 -6.84 9.00 0.37
C LEU A 88 -7.04 8.17 -0.90
N GLY A 89 -7.26 6.86 -0.75
CA GLY A 89 -7.48 5.96 -1.89
C GLY A 89 -8.69 6.37 -2.72
N VAL A 90 -9.80 6.76 -2.08
CA VAL A 90 -11.03 7.16 -2.76
C VAL A 90 -10.94 8.56 -3.36
N ILE A 91 -10.30 9.52 -2.67
CA ILE A 91 -9.98 10.84 -3.24
C ILE A 91 -9.15 10.66 -4.51
N PHE A 92 -8.07 9.90 -4.41
CA PHE A 92 -7.19 9.64 -5.54
C PHE A 92 -7.92 8.94 -6.69
N LEU A 93 -8.78 7.95 -6.40
CA LEU A 93 -9.59 7.29 -7.43
C LEU A 93 -10.50 8.28 -8.16
N MET A 94 -11.16 9.20 -7.46
CA MET A 94 -11.98 10.24 -8.10
C MET A 94 -11.16 11.12 -9.03
N PHE A 95 -9.97 11.57 -8.60
CA PHE A 95 -9.05 12.33 -9.44
C PHE A 95 -8.51 11.51 -10.62
N MET A 96 -8.20 10.22 -10.41
CA MET A 96 -7.76 9.31 -11.47
C MET A 96 -8.78 9.19 -12.59
N ILE A 97 -10.05 8.97 -12.24
CA ILE A 97 -11.14 8.87 -13.22
C ILE A 97 -11.27 10.18 -13.99
N ARG A 98 -11.24 11.31 -13.27
CA ARG A 98 -11.32 12.66 -13.84
C ARG A 98 -10.23 12.94 -14.88
N ILE A 99 -8.99 12.62 -14.55
CA ILE A 99 -7.84 12.85 -15.44
C ILE A 99 -7.87 11.83 -16.60
N SER A 100 -8.26 10.59 -16.32
CA SER A 100 -8.40 9.54 -17.34
C SER A 100 -9.45 9.89 -18.38
N TYR A 101 -10.53 10.56 -17.99
CA TYR A 101 -11.54 11.07 -18.91
C TYR A 101 -10.96 12.10 -19.88
N LYS A 102 -10.16 13.05 -19.37
CA LYS A 102 -9.57 14.14 -20.17
C LYS A 102 -8.42 13.70 -21.08
N ILE A 103 -7.48 12.92 -20.55
CA ILE A 103 -6.19 12.66 -21.19
C ILE A 103 -6.11 11.21 -21.72
N GLY A 104 -7.01 10.34 -21.28
CA GLY A 104 -7.06 8.92 -21.65
C GLY A 104 -6.36 8.02 -20.63
N LEU A 105 -6.96 6.86 -20.36
CA LEU A 105 -6.53 5.91 -19.31
C LEU A 105 -5.07 5.44 -19.48
N LYS A 106 -4.60 5.20 -20.71
CA LYS A 106 -3.22 4.77 -20.98
C LYS A 106 -2.18 5.81 -20.53
N LYS A 107 -2.41 7.09 -20.84
CA LYS A 107 -1.50 8.19 -20.47
C LYS A 107 -1.45 8.39 -18.96
N VAL A 108 -2.60 8.24 -18.31
CA VAL A 108 -2.71 8.34 -16.86
C VAL A 108 -1.96 7.21 -16.15
N ILE A 109 -2.09 5.97 -16.60
CA ILE A 109 -1.30 4.85 -16.07
C ILE A 109 0.20 5.08 -16.29
N ALA A 110 0.60 5.52 -17.49
CA ALA A 110 2.02 5.82 -17.76
C ALA A 110 2.57 6.92 -16.82
N GLY A 111 1.79 7.98 -16.60
CA GLY A 111 2.14 9.04 -15.66
C GLY A 111 2.29 8.54 -14.23
N LEU A 112 1.43 7.63 -13.77
CA LEU A 112 1.56 7.01 -12.45
C LEU A 112 2.81 6.15 -12.31
N ILE A 113 3.13 5.35 -13.33
CA ILE A 113 4.33 4.51 -13.33
C ILE A 113 5.57 5.41 -13.25
N MET A 114 5.60 6.49 -14.05
CA MET A 114 6.69 7.45 -14.02
C MET A 114 6.82 8.13 -12.64
N LEU A 115 5.70 8.58 -12.06
CA LEU A 115 5.69 9.19 -10.73
C LEU A 115 6.17 8.21 -9.65
N TYR A 116 5.77 6.95 -9.74
CA TYR A 116 6.20 5.89 -8.82
C TYR A 116 7.71 5.64 -8.91
N LEU A 117 8.27 5.55 -10.12
CA LEU A 117 9.71 5.38 -10.34
C LEU A 117 10.52 6.58 -9.80
N ILE A 118 10.05 7.81 -10.05
CA ILE A 118 10.67 9.02 -9.49
C ILE A 118 10.62 8.99 -7.95
N GLY A 119 9.46 8.60 -7.40
CA GLY A 119 9.28 8.44 -5.95
C GLY A 119 10.25 7.42 -5.35
N LEU A 120 10.46 6.28 -6.00
CA LEU A 120 11.44 5.27 -5.59
C LEU A 120 12.86 5.84 -5.60
N LEU A 121 13.26 6.52 -6.68
CA LEU A 121 14.59 7.12 -6.79
C LEU A 121 14.83 8.15 -5.68
N LEU A 122 13.85 9.02 -5.41
CA LEU A 122 13.93 10.00 -4.32
C LEU A 122 13.96 9.31 -2.95
N PHE A 123 13.18 8.24 -2.76
CA PHE A 123 13.18 7.46 -1.52
C PHE A 123 14.54 6.83 -1.24
N PHE A 124 15.15 6.16 -2.22
CA PHE A 124 16.49 5.56 -2.07
C PHE A 124 17.58 6.62 -1.92
N LYS A 125 17.46 7.77 -2.61
CA LYS A 125 18.41 8.87 -2.43
C LYS A 125 18.34 9.48 -1.03
N SER A 126 17.13 9.63 -0.49
CA SER A 126 16.91 10.23 0.84
C SER A 126 17.11 9.24 1.99
N SER A 127 16.91 7.96 1.72
CA SER A 127 17.11 6.87 2.67
C SER A 127 18.44 6.21 2.32
N ASN A 128 19.55 6.84 2.68
CA ASN A 128 20.85 6.19 2.57
C ASN A 128 21.00 5.20 3.74
N PRO A 129 20.81 3.88 3.52
CA PRO A 129 20.82 2.91 4.61
C PRO A 129 22.20 2.85 5.29
N ILE A 130 23.27 3.16 4.56
CA ILE A 130 24.65 3.12 5.05
C ILE A 130 24.84 4.18 6.14
N SER A 131 24.36 5.42 5.92
CA SER A 131 24.50 6.49 6.90
C SER A 131 23.68 6.27 8.18
N ILE A 132 22.55 5.56 8.09
CA ILE A 132 21.73 5.25 9.27
C ILE A 132 22.42 4.18 10.11
N VAL A 133 22.96 3.13 9.46
CA VAL A 133 23.71 2.07 10.15
C VAL A 133 24.97 2.65 10.81
N GLU A 134 25.73 3.49 10.11
CA GLU A 134 26.91 4.17 10.68
C GLU A 134 26.56 4.98 11.93
N GLN A 135 25.47 5.77 11.90
CA GLN A 135 25.06 6.59 13.04
C GLN A 135 24.60 5.77 14.25
N VAL A 136 23.94 4.62 14.04
CA VAL A 136 23.55 3.72 15.13
C VAL A 136 24.76 2.97 15.71
N MET A 137 25.72 2.60 14.86
CA MET A 137 26.94 1.89 15.27
C MET A 137 27.87 2.72 16.15
N VAL A 138 27.76 4.07 16.14
CA VAL A 138 28.45 4.95 17.11
C VAL A 138 28.09 4.62 18.56
N PHE A 139 26.89 4.08 18.81
CA PHE A 139 26.41 3.75 20.15
C PHE A 139 26.72 2.30 20.59
N TYR A 140 27.50 1.55 19.82
CA TYR A 140 27.91 0.19 20.17
C TYR A 140 28.79 0.18 21.45
N PRO A 141 28.58 -0.74 22.41
CA PRO A 141 27.68 -1.90 22.39
C PRO A 141 26.26 -1.64 22.90
N ASN A 142 25.93 -0.42 23.33
CA ASN A 142 24.68 -0.09 23.99
C ASN A 142 23.60 0.38 22.99
N ILE A 143 23.24 -0.50 22.06
CA ILE A 143 22.26 -0.27 20.98
C ILE A 143 20.79 -0.45 21.42
N ASN A 144 20.52 -0.58 22.72
CA ASN A 144 19.17 -0.81 23.25
C ASN A 144 18.37 0.51 23.44
N GLY A 145 18.85 1.62 22.86
CA GLY A 145 18.26 2.95 22.99
C GLY A 145 17.17 3.28 21.97
N TYR A 146 16.39 4.32 22.25
CA TYR A 146 15.48 4.92 21.27
C TYR A 146 16.28 5.74 20.24
N PHE A 147 16.21 5.34 18.97
CA PHE A 147 16.93 6.02 17.89
C PHE A 147 16.02 6.84 16.96
N GLY A 148 14.74 7.04 17.28
CA GLY A 148 13.84 7.84 16.43
C GLY A 148 14.24 9.33 16.31
N SER A 149 15.23 9.80 17.07
CA SER A 149 15.87 11.10 16.85
C SER A 149 16.82 11.10 15.65
N LEU A 150 17.41 9.96 15.29
CA LEU A 150 18.30 9.76 14.14
C LEU A 150 17.52 9.56 12.84
N ASP A 151 16.23 9.23 12.93
CA ASP A 151 15.37 9.11 11.77
C ASP A 151 15.22 10.43 11.01
N ASN A 152 15.14 10.31 9.69
CA ASN A 152 14.97 11.45 8.79
C ASN A 152 13.76 12.30 9.24
N PRO A 153 13.94 13.63 9.43
CA PRO A 153 12.87 14.52 9.90
C PRO A 153 11.57 14.43 9.09
N MET A 154 11.66 14.11 7.79
CA MET A 154 10.48 13.94 6.93
C MET A 154 9.62 12.73 7.33
N LEU A 155 10.24 11.67 7.87
CA LEU A 155 9.53 10.46 8.32
C LEU A 155 8.61 10.74 9.51
N LYS A 156 8.95 11.73 10.34
CA LYS A 156 8.17 12.13 11.52
C LYS A 156 6.78 12.66 11.20
N PHE A 157 6.53 13.07 9.95
CA PHE A 157 5.21 13.51 9.48
C PHE A 157 4.34 12.40 8.90
N LEU A 158 4.86 11.16 8.78
CA LEU A 158 4.10 10.05 8.21
C LEU A 158 3.28 9.35 9.31
N PRO A 159 2.02 8.96 9.01
CA PRO A 159 1.20 8.20 9.96
C PRO A 159 1.83 6.87 10.41
N ASN A 160 2.67 6.25 9.56
CA ASN A 160 3.40 5.04 9.92
C ASN A 160 4.38 5.28 11.08
N PHE A 161 5.03 6.44 11.11
CA PHE A 161 5.96 6.82 12.18
C PHE A 161 5.20 6.98 13.50
N TRP A 162 4.06 7.67 13.49
CA TRP A 162 3.24 7.86 14.70
C TRP A 162 2.80 6.54 15.34
N ILE A 163 2.47 5.54 14.52
CA ILE A 163 2.11 4.19 15.00
C ILE A 163 3.32 3.50 15.63
N ALA A 164 4.47 3.51 14.95
CA ALA A 164 5.69 2.87 15.42
C ALA A 164 6.21 3.50 16.73
N ASP A 165 6.27 4.83 16.80
CA ASP A 165 6.67 5.56 18.00
C ASP A 165 5.72 5.29 19.16
N SER A 166 4.42 5.26 18.89
CA SER A 166 3.43 5.00 19.93
C SER A 166 3.62 3.60 20.52
N LEU A 167 3.81 2.57 19.68
CA LEU A 167 4.14 1.21 20.13
C LEU A 167 5.40 1.19 21.02
N TYR A 168 6.44 1.91 20.62
CA TYR A 168 7.65 2.05 21.42
C TYR A 168 7.37 2.68 22.78
N TRP A 169 6.68 3.82 22.84
CA TRP A 169 6.38 4.50 24.11
C TRP A 169 5.48 3.67 25.03
N PHE A 170 4.56 2.89 24.45
CA PHE A 170 3.72 1.97 25.21
C PHE A 170 4.50 0.78 25.77
N SER A 171 5.38 0.16 24.99
CA SER A 171 6.26 -0.92 25.49
C SER A 171 7.26 -0.44 26.54
N ALA A 172 7.70 0.83 26.44
CA ALA A 172 8.57 1.47 27.43
C ALA A 172 7.85 1.92 28.71
N GLY A 173 6.54 1.68 28.85
CA GLY A 173 5.73 2.08 30.01
C GLY A 173 5.48 3.59 30.12
N LYS A 174 5.82 4.38 29.11
CA LYS A 174 5.67 5.85 29.06
C LYS A 174 4.49 6.24 28.15
N SER A 175 3.29 5.75 28.48
CA SER A 175 2.07 5.96 27.68
C SER A 175 1.73 7.43 27.43
N MET A 176 2.09 8.33 28.35
CA MET A 176 1.86 9.77 28.21
C MET A 176 2.56 10.37 26.98
N ASN A 177 3.71 9.81 26.59
CA ASN A 177 4.46 10.27 25.42
C ASN A 177 3.83 9.82 24.09
N ALA A 178 2.92 8.84 24.12
CA ALA A 178 2.19 8.39 22.93
C ALA A 178 0.96 9.25 22.60
N LEU A 179 0.42 10.01 23.58
CA LEU A 179 -0.80 10.82 23.42
C LEU A 179 -0.75 11.83 22.26
N PRO A 180 0.34 12.59 22.04
CA PRO A 180 0.41 13.53 20.93
C PRO A 180 0.28 12.85 19.56
N TYR A 181 0.88 11.66 19.41
CA TYR A 181 0.82 10.88 18.18
C TYR A 181 -0.58 10.33 17.92
N ILE A 182 -1.29 9.90 18.98
CA ILE A 182 -2.72 9.51 18.89
C ILE A 182 -3.56 10.70 18.43
N GLY A 183 -3.36 11.88 19.05
CA GLY A 183 -4.09 13.10 18.67
C GLY A 183 -3.86 13.52 17.22
N LEU A 184 -2.60 13.50 16.77
CA LEU A 184 -2.23 13.79 15.38
C LEU A 184 -2.89 12.81 14.40
N LEU A 185 -2.86 11.52 14.72
CA LEU A 185 -3.40 10.48 13.86
C LEU A 185 -4.94 10.54 13.77
N LEU A 186 -5.63 10.80 14.89
CA LEU A 186 -7.07 11.04 14.90
C LEU A 186 -7.45 12.30 14.13
N GLY A 187 -6.76 13.41 14.38
CA GLY A 187 -7.02 14.69 13.72
C GLY A 187 -6.82 14.62 12.20
N THR A 188 -5.74 13.99 11.76
CA THR A 188 -5.45 13.79 10.33
C THR A 188 -6.45 12.83 9.67
N SER A 189 -6.86 11.76 10.36
CA SER A 189 -7.90 10.86 9.88
C SER A 189 -9.23 11.58 9.65
N LEU A 190 -9.65 12.40 10.61
CA LEU A 190 -10.86 13.19 10.49
C LEU A 190 -10.77 14.20 9.34
N MET A 191 -9.62 14.88 9.21
CA MET A 191 -9.35 15.81 8.12
C MET A 191 -9.47 15.15 6.74
N PHE A 192 -8.87 13.97 6.55
CA PHE A 192 -8.95 13.24 5.29
C PHE A 192 -10.36 12.70 5.00
N LEU A 193 -11.10 12.27 6.02
CA LEU A 193 -12.49 11.86 5.87
C LEU A 193 -13.37 13.03 5.42
N ILE A 194 -13.23 14.19 6.06
CA ILE A 194 -13.95 15.41 5.66
C ILE A 194 -13.57 15.83 4.23
N ALA A 195 -12.28 15.80 3.90
CA ALA A 195 -11.79 16.08 2.55
C ALA A 195 -12.40 15.11 1.51
N ALA A 196 -12.51 13.82 1.85
CA ALA A 196 -13.13 12.82 0.98
C ALA A 196 -14.62 13.10 0.76
N LEU A 197 -15.37 13.43 1.81
CA LEU A 197 -16.79 13.80 1.71
C LEU A 197 -17.00 15.09 0.90
N PHE A 198 -16.17 16.11 1.11
CA PHE A 198 -16.23 17.35 0.36
C PHE A 198 -15.91 17.14 -1.12
N THR A 199 -14.89 16.33 -1.41
CA THR A 199 -14.52 15.93 -2.77
C THR A 199 -15.66 15.15 -3.42
N ALA A 200 -16.27 14.20 -2.70
CA ALA A 200 -17.39 13.41 -3.19
C ALA A 200 -18.63 14.26 -3.49
N LYS A 201 -18.97 15.23 -2.63
CA LYS A 201 -20.09 16.16 -2.87
C LYS A 201 -19.95 16.87 -4.22
N LYS A 202 -18.73 17.23 -4.63
CA LYS A 202 -18.47 17.95 -5.88
C LYS A 202 -18.26 17.03 -7.08
N LEU A 203 -17.56 15.91 -6.89
CA LEU A 203 -17.04 15.11 -7.99
C LEU A 203 -17.75 13.77 -8.18
N TYR A 204 -18.35 13.18 -7.15
CA TYR A 204 -18.79 11.78 -7.19
C TYR A 204 -19.78 11.48 -8.33
N TYR A 205 -20.81 12.31 -8.49
CA TYR A 205 -21.76 12.14 -9.59
C TYR A 205 -21.09 12.27 -10.96
N LYS A 206 -20.20 13.26 -11.10
CA LYS A 206 -19.53 13.53 -12.36
C LYS A 206 -18.50 12.45 -12.72
N THR A 207 -17.72 11.98 -11.76
CA THR A 207 -16.78 10.86 -11.96
C THR A 207 -17.53 9.57 -12.23
N TRP A 208 -18.74 9.40 -11.68
CA TRP A 208 -19.58 8.23 -11.98
C TRP A 208 -20.00 8.22 -13.46
N LEU A 209 -20.50 9.34 -13.99
CA LEU A 209 -20.80 9.48 -15.43
C LEU A 209 -19.55 9.29 -16.30
N GLU A 210 -18.45 9.96 -15.97
CA GLU A 210 -17.18 9.84 -16.69
C GLU A 210 -16.67 8.39 -16.72
N SER A 211 -16.85 7.63 -15.63
CA SER A 211 -16.48 6.22 -15.57
C SER A 211 -17.33 5.33 -16.51
N PHE A 212 -18.61 5.67 -16.67
CA PHE A 212 -19.53 4.96 -17.56
C PHE A 212 -19.17 5.22 -19.03
N GLU A 213 -18.92 6.48 -19.39
CA GLU A 213 -18.47 6.86 -20.73
C GLU A 213 -17.11 6.25 -21.09
N LEU A 214 -16.16 6.25 -20.15
CA LEU A 214 -14.85 5.58 -20.33
C LEU A 214 -15.01 4.09 -20.60
N LYS A 215 -15.97 3.43 -19.93
CA LYS A 215 -16.29 2.03 -20.17
C LYS A 215 -16.81 1.83 -21.59
N ILE A 216 -17.76 2.65 -22.03
CA ILE A 216 -18.33 2.59 -23.40
C ILE A 216 -17.27 2.87 -24.47
N LYS A 217 -16.44 3.90 -24.28
CA LYS A 217 -15.40 4.31 -25.23
C LYS A 217 -14.30 3.25 -25.37
N ASN A 218 -13.99 2.54 -24.29
CA ASN A 218 -12.99 1.47 -24.28
C ASN A 218 -13.57 0.09 -24.66
N THR A 219 -14.89 -0.09 -24.65
CA THR A 219 -15.57 -1.23 -25.30
C THR A 219 -15.70 -0.98 -26.80
N ARG A 220 -14.58 -0.70 -27.48
CA ARG A 220 -14.50 -1.07 -28.90
C ARG A 220 -14.48 -2.59 -28.95
N PRO A 221 -15.13 -3.25 -29.93
CA PRO A 221 -14.96 -4.68 -30.13
C PRO A 221 -13.46 -4.90 -30.33
N LYS A 222 -12.78 -5.39 -29.30
CA LYS A 222 -11.42 -5.89 -29.48
C LYS A 222 -11.56 -6.93 -30.58
N GLU A 223 -10.91 -6.68 -31.72
CA GLU A 223 -10.59 -7.73 -32.67
C GLU A 223 -10.22 -8.94 -31.83
N ARG A 224 -10.96 -10.05 -32.01
CA ARG A 224 -10.71 -11.28 -31.27
C ARG A 224 -9.23 -11.57 -31.47
N ILE A 225 -8.40 -11.26 -30.47
CA ILE A 225 -7.01 -11.68 -30.43
C ILE A 225 -7.11 -13.16 -30.75
N ASN A 226 -6.44 -13.56 -31.83
CA ASN A 226 -6.61 -14.85 -32.48
C ASN A 226 -6.09 -15.93 -31.53
N SER A 227 -6.86 -16.21 -30.47
CA SER A 227 -6.51 -17.05 -29.33
C SER A 227 -6.23 -18.49 -29.77
N LYS A 228 -6.69 -18.84 -30.98
CA LYS A 228 -6.35 -20.06 -31.67
C LYS A 228 -4.83 -20.26 -31.84
N GLN A 229 -4.02 -19.21 -32.04
CA GLN A 229 -2.56 -19.37 -32.21
C GLN A 229 -1.84 -19.77 -30.91
N ILE A 230 -2.31 -19.33 -29.75
CA ILE A 230 -1.66 -19.60 -28.45
C ILE A 230 -1.97 -21.02 -27.96
N PHE A 231 -3.16 -21.53 -28.30
CA PHE A 231 -3.57 -22.90 -27.94
C PHE A 231 -3.09 -23.98 -28.92
N ASN A 232 -2.61 -23.63 -30.11
CA ASN A 232 -2.24 -24.60 -31.16
C ASN A 232 -0.76 -25.04 -31.13
N ASN A 233 0.07 -24.48 -30.24
CA ASN A 233 1.46 -24.91 -30.08
C ASN A 233 1.52 -26.23 -29.31
N LYS A 234 2.22 -27.23 -29.89
CA LYS A 234 2.54 -28.50 -29.23
C LYS A 234 3.34 -28.22 -27.95
N SER A 235 2.79 -28.63 -26.82
CA SER A 235 3.40 -28.45 -25.50
C SER A 235 4.09 -29.74 -25.05
N PHE A 236 5.12 -29.60 -24.23
CA PHE A 236 5.83 -30.71 -23.58
C PHE A 236 5.05 -31.29 -22.38
N PHE A 237 4.00 -30.62 -21.92
CA PHE A 237 3.22 -31.00 -20.73
C PHE A 237 1.95 -31.79 -21.07
N THR A 238 1.43 -32.54 -20.09
CA THR A 238 0.11 -33.19 -20.17
C THR A 238 -0.97 -32.14 -20.47
N GLN A 239 -1.94 -32.49 -21.32
CA GLN A 239 -2.93 -31.56 -21.88
C GLN A 239 -3.69 -30.72 -20.83
N GLN A 240 -3.97 -31.29 -19.66
CA GLN A 240 -4.65 -30.58 -18.57
C GLN A 240 -3.77 -29.47 -17.95
N ILE A 241 -2.49 -29.77 -17.69
CA ILE A 241 -1.53 -28.83 -17.11
C ILE A 241 -1.23 -27.71 -18.10
N ASP A 242 -1.06 -28.04 -19.39
CA ASP A 242 -0.78 -27.05 -20.43
C ASP A 242 -1.90 -26.01 -20.59
N VAL A 243 -3.16 -26.46 -20.55
CA VAL A 243 -4.32 -25.56 -20.59
C VAL A 243 -4.36 -24.66 -19.36
N LEU A 244 -4.07 -25.21 -18.18
CA LEU A 244 -4.08 -24.46 -16.93
C LEU A 244 -2.94 -23.43 -16.90
N LEU A 245 -1.72 -23.81 -17.29
CA LEU A 245 -0.58 -22.89 -17.40
C LEU A 245 -0.81 -21.79 -18.43
N LYS A 246 -1.30 -22.12 -19.63
CA LYS A 246 -1.62 -21.12 -20.66
C LYS A 246 -2.68 -20.13 -20.17
N LYS A 247 -3.70 -20.63 -19.46
CA LYS A 247 -4.72 -19.78 -18.83
C LYS A 247 -4.10 -18.84 -17.80
N GLU A 248 -3.33 -19.36 -16.84
CA GLU A 248 -2.72 -18.55 -15.78
C GLU A 248 -1.73 -17.53 -16.35
N PHE A 249 -0.93 -17.91 -17.33
CA PHE A 249 0.00 -17.01 -18.02
C PHE A 249 -0.73 -15.86 -18.73
N LEU A 250 -1.80 -16.19 -19.47
CA LEU A 250 -2.63 -15.18 -20.12
C LEU A 250 -3.35 -14.29 -19.10
N GLN A 251 -3.81 -14.84 -17.98
CA GLN A 251 -4.43 -14.08 -16.90
C GLN A 251 -3.43 -13.11 -16.27
N PHE A 252 -2.22 -13.59 -16.00
CA PHE A 252 -1.11 -12.80 -15.47
C PHE A 252 -0.88 -11.58 -16.36
N PHE A 253 -0.62 -11.74 -17.66
CA PHE A 253 -0.40 -10.60 -18.59
C PHE A 253 -1.62 -9.69 -18.79
N ARG A 254 -2.84 -10.20 -18.58
CA ARG A 254 -4.06 -9.40 -18.67
C ARG A 254 -4.32 -8.57 -17.41
N GLU A 255 -3.78 -8.99 -16.27
CA GLU A 255 -3.89 -8.29 -14.99
C GLU A 255 -2.66 -7.42 -14.74
N PRO A 256 -2.69 -6.10 -15.06
CA PRO A 256 -1.51 -5.24 -14.95
C PRO A 256 -0.97 -5.17 -13.51
N GLY A 257 -1.83 -5.35 -12.49
CA GLY A 257 -1.40 -5.37 -11.09
C GLY A 257 -0.40 -6.49 -10.78
N GLN A 258 -0.55 -7.66 -11.39
CA GLN A 258 0.28 -8.82 -11.09
C GLN A 258 1.70 -8.67 -11.68
N TRP A 259 1.84 -8.24 -12.95
CA TRP A 259 3.16 -7.99 -13.54
C TRP A 259 3.87 -6.80 -12.93
N ILE A 260 3.15 -5.70 -12.62
CA ILE A 260 3.76 -4.54 -11.95
C ILE A 260 4.33 -4.96 -10.59
N HIS A 261 3.58 -5.73 -9.79
CA HIS A 261 4.05 -6.24 -8.51
C HIS A 261 5.29 -7.14 -8.66
N LEU A 262 5.29 -8.06 -9.64
CA LEU A 262 6.45 -8.88 -9.95
C LEU A 262 7.67 -8.04 -10.34
N SER A 263 7.51 -7.05 -11.22
CA SER A 263 8.62 -6.17 -11.63
C SER A 263 9.20 -5.40 -10.46
N VAL A 264 8.36 -4.93 -9.52
CA VAL A 264 8.83 -4.25 -8.30
C VAL A 264 9.61 -5.22 -7.41
N ILE A 265 9.13 -6.44 -7.20
CA ILE A 265 9.85 -7.46 -6.42
C ILE A 265 11.22 -7.75 -7.05
N ILE A 266 11.26 -8.01 -8.36
CA ILE A 266 12.52 -8.28 -9.08
C ILE A 266 13.49 -7.10 -8.94
N PHE A 267 12.99 -5.87 -9.09
CA PHE A 267 13.80 -4.67 -8.93
C PHE A 267 14.36 -4.53 -7.50
N LEU A 268 13.55 -4.77 -6.48
CA LEU A 268 13.99 -4.74 -5.08
C LEU A 268 15.01 -5.84 -4.78
N ILE A 269 14.80 -7.05 -5.30
CA ILE A 269 15.77 -8.16 -5.18
C ILE A 269 17.09 -7.78 -5.86
N ALA A 270 17.05 -7.17 -7.05
CA ALA A 270 18.25 -6.72 -7.74
C ALA A 270 19.02 -5.66 -6.94
N ILE A 271 18.32 -4.66 -6.40
CA ILE A 271 18.94 -3.66 -5.51
C ILE A 271 19.52 -4.33 -4.28
N PHE A 272 18.80 -5.26 -3.67
CA PHE A 272 19.26 -5.97 -2.48
C PHE A 272 20.54 -6.78 -2.75
N ILE A 273 20.61 -7.51 -3.88
CA ILE A 273 21.80 -8.25 -4.30
C ILE A 273 22.98 -7.29 -4.52
N VAL A 274 22.75 -6.14 -5.18
CA VAL A 274 23.80 -5.12 -5.39
C VAL A 274 24.24 -4.49 -4.05
N SER A 275 23.29 -4.23 -3.15
CA SER A 275 23.57 -3.71 -1.81
C SER A 275 24.39 -4.70 -0.99
N LEU A 276 24.10 -6.00 -1.08
CA LEU A 276 24.91 -7.05 -0.44
C LEU A 276 26.31 -7.11 -1.04
N GLY A 277 26.45 -7.00 -2.36
CA GLY A 277 27.76 -6.93 -3.02
C GLY A 277 28.60 -5.73 -2.57
N GLY A 278 27.97 -4.59 -2.25
CA GLY A 278 28.65 -3.41 -1.72
C GLY A 278 29.07 -3.50 -0.25
N ILE A 279 28.44 -4.39 0.52
CA ILE A 279 28.74 -4.62 1.96
C ILE A 279 30.08 -5.34 2.13
N ASP A 280 30.46 -6.20 1.18
CA ASP A 280 31.74 -6.92 1.23
C ASP A 280 32.95 -5.98 1.17
N GLU A 281 32.99 -4.99 0.28
CA GLU A 281 34.18 -4.12 0.14
C GLU A 281 34.39 -3.17 1.34
N GLY A 282 33.31 -2.75 2.01
CA GLY A 282 33.36 -1.85 3.18
C GLY A 282 33.69 -2.57 4.49
N LEU A 283 33.16 -3.78 4.70
CA LEU A 283 33.40 -4.56 5.92
C LEU A 283 34.68 -5.40 5.86
N LEU A 284 35.11 -5.88 4.68
CA LEU A 284 36.36 -6.64 4.53
C LEU A 284 37.60 -5.78 4.78
N ASN A 285 37.55 -4.47 4.50
CA ASN A 285 38.64 -3.55 4.79
C ASN A 285 38.65 -3.03 6.25
N ALA A 286 37.53 -3.14 6.96
CA ALA A 286 37.37 -2.51 8.27
C ALA A 286 37.62 -3.46 9.47
N TYR A 287 37.34 -4.78 9.38
CA TYR A 287 37.46 -5.64 10.57
C TYR A 287 37.94 -7.08 10.35
N ASN A 288 38.78 -7.49 11.30
CA ASN A 288 39.62 -8.69 11.37
C ASN A 288 38.81 -10.00 11.55
N TYR A 289 39.18 -11.04 10.79
CA TYR A 289 38.93 -12.51 10.80
C TYR A 289 37.71 -13.17 11.51
N SER A 290 37.12 -12.57 12.53
CA SER A 290 36.09 -13.16 13.41
C SER A 290 34.66 -13.16 12.84
N LEU A 291 34.35 -12.29 11.88
CA LEU A 291 33.03 -12.23 11.23
C LEU A 291 32.87 -13.14 10.01
N ARG A 292 33.97 -13.74 9.51
CA ARG A 292 33.90 -14.75 8.43
C ARG A 292 33.03 -15.96 8.80
N ALA A 293 32.86 -16.25 10.09
CA ALA A 293 32.03 -17.37 10.54
C ALA A 293 30.51 -17.08 10.50
N ILE A 294 30.09 -15.81 10.55
CA ILE A 294 28.67 -15.44 10.65
C ILE A 294 28.02 -15.36 9.25
N ILE A 295 28.79 -14.98 8.23
CA ILE A 295 28.30 -14.84 6.84
C ILE A 295 28.03 -16.21 6.17
N TYR A 296 28.65 -17.29 6.64
CA TYR A 296 28.44 -18.63 6.07
C TYR A 296 27.23 -19.40 6.67
N VAL A 297 26.54 -18.85 7.68
CA VAL A 297 25.48 -19.56 8.43
C VAL A 297 24.08 -18.93 8.24
N VAL A 298 23.95 -17.87 7.45
CA VAL A 298 22.65 -17.29 7.03
C VAL A 298 22.49 -17.45 5.53
#